data_AF-A0A085WS94-F1
#
_entry.id   AF-A0A085WS94-F1
#
_cell.length_a   1.000
_cell.length_b   1.000
_cell.length_c   1.000
_cell.angle_alpha   90.00
_cell.angle_beta   90.00
_cell.angle_gamma   90.00
#
_symmetry.space_group_name_H-M   'P 1'
#
loop_
_entity.id
_entity.type
_entity.pdbx_description
1 polymer ?
#
loop_
_entity_poly.entity_id
_entity_poly.type
_entity_poly.pdbx_seq_one_letter_code
_entity_poly.pdbx_strand_id
1 'polypeptide(L)'
;MADETDPQDAAPIEPARASVFRVLERDLERQGTPEAVQYLQYLIQARPEAVERQGPYKRVKFGMYQRVSEYSTKYSPVTGEQRSWLFAAFTERCGRGLTKAQALEVAKKAAQPPEDAVLEVADYEEQAGEEVFVARWGHVVNGIKVERDYIQVLVNGALGRAFAIHRRWHTVDEKPSWR
;
A
#
# COMPACT_ATOMS: atom_id res chain seq x y z
N MET A 1 -30.42 -7.60 -36.23
CA MET A 1 -29.24 -6.92 -36.81
C MET A 1 -28.11 -7.16 -35.84
N ALA A 2 -27.21 -8.08 -36.19
CA ALA A 2 -26.01 -8.34 -35.40
C ALA A 2 -25.06 -7.17 -35.62
N ASP A 3 -24.63 -6.56 -34.53
CA ASP A 3 -23.61 -5.51 -34.53
C ASP A 3 -22.27 -6.19 -34.82
N GLU A 4 -21.92 -6.27 -36.11
CA GLU A 4 -20.60 -6.72 -36.56
C GLU A 4 -19.58 -5.64 -36.19
N THR A 5 -19.13 -5.65 -34.94
CA THR A 5 -17.86 -5.02 -34.57
C THR A 5 -16.75 -5.68 -35.39
N ASP A 6 -16.29 -4.99 -36.42
CA ASP A 6 -15.16 -5.37 -37.26
C ASP A 6 -13.96 -5.72 -36.36
N PRO A 7 -13.36 -6.92 -36.48
CA PRO A 7 -12.20 -7.32 -35.68
C PRO A 7 -10.99 -6.39 -35.87
N GLN A 8 -10.96 -5.55 -36.92
CA GLN A 8 -9.97 -4.48 -37.09
C GLN A 8 -10.20 -3.27 -36.17
N ASP A 9 -11.38 -3.14 -35.56
CA ASP A 9 -11.68 -2.05 -34.64
C ASP A 9 -11.17 -2.25 -33.20
N ALA A 10 -10.77 -3.48 -32.86
CA ALA A 10 -10.14 -3.86 -31.61
C ALA A 10 -8.63 -3.50 -31.52
N ALA A 11 -8.20 -2.38 -32.10
CA ALA A 11 -6.85 -1.86 -31.82
C ALA A 11 -6.71 -1.71 -30.29
N PRO A 12 -5.65 -2.25 -29.66
CA PRO A 12 -5.58 -2.29 -28.22
C PRO A 12 -5.64 -0.87 -27.67
N ILE A 13 -6.55 -0.63 -26.73
CA ILE A 13 -6.72 0.67 -26.05
C ILE A 13 -5.52 0.94 -25.11
N GLU A 14 -4.76 -0.10 -24.77
CA GLU A 14 -3.64 -0.05 -23.82
C GLU A 14 -2.53 0.95 -24.16
N PRO A 15 -2.03 1.09 -25.40
CA PRO A 15 -1.01 2.09 -25.73
C PRO A 15 -1.53 3.53 -25.57
N ALA A 16 -2.81 3.77 -25.87
CA ALA A 16 -3.43 5.07 -25.65
C ALA A 16 -3.57 5.36 -24.15
N ARG A 17 -3.99 4.38 -23.35
CA ARG A 17 -4.05 4.48 -21.88
C ARG A 17 -2.66 4.75 -21.29
N ALA A 18 -1.65 4.00 -21.71
CA ALA A 18 -0.26 4.19 -21.26
C ALA A 18 0.30 5.57 -21.63
N SER A 19 -0.19 6.19 -22.70
CA SER A 19 0.20 7.54 -23.08
C SER A 19 -0.41 8.60 -22.16
N VAL A 20 -1.66 8.41 -21.71
CA VAL A 20 -2.29 9.28 -20.71
C VAL A 20 -1.52 9.26 -19.39
N PHE A 21 -1.19 8.08 -18.87
CA PHE A 21 -0.41 7.97 -17.63
C PHE A 21 0.97 8.61 -17.77
N ARG A 22 1.67 8.44 -18.89
CA ARG A 22 2.97 9.12 -19.14
C ARG A 22 2.89 10.64 -19.12
N VAL A 23 1.76 11.23 -19.54
CA VAL A 23 1.56 12.69 -19.43
C VAL A 23 1.41 13.09 -17.97
N LEU A 24 0.58 12.37 -17.21
CA LEU A 24 0.39 12.62 -15.77
C LEU A 24 1.70 12.47 -14.98
N GLU A 25 2.51 11.46 -15.32
CA GLU A 25 3.81 11.24 -14.71
C GLU A 25 4.73 12.45 -14.89
N ARG A 26 4.87 12.93 -16.13
CA ARG A 26 5.68 14.12 -16.45
C ARG A 26 5.19 15.38 -15.74
N ASP A 27 3.88 15.53 -15.61
CA ASP A 27 3.30 16.69 -14.93
C ASP A 27 3.57 16.65 -13.42
N LEU A 28 3.48 15.49 -12.77
CA LEU A 28 3.85 15.32 -11.35
C LEU A 28 5.35 15.56 -11.11
N GLU A 29 6.21 15.06 -12.00
CA GLU A 29 7.65 15.31 -11.96
C GLU A 29 7.95 16.82 -12.08
N ARG A 30 7.30 17.51 -13.02
CA ARG A 30 7.43 18.96 -13.19
C ARG A 30 6.96 19.76 -11.99
N GLN A 31 5.94 19.26 -11.28
CA GLN A 31 5.44 19.85 -10.05
C GLN A 31 6.32 19.54 -8.83
N GLY A 32 7.41 18.79 -9.00
CA GLY A 32 8.34 18.47 -7.92
C GLY A 32 7.83 17.37 -6.99
N THR A 33 6.90 16.53 -7.45
CA THR A 33 6.35 15.38 -6.69
C THR A 33 6.59 14.05 -7.41
N PRO A 34 7.84 13.72 -7.82
CA PRO A 34 8.13 12.49 -8.56
C PRO A 34 7.76 11.23 -7.77
N GLU A 35 7.76 11.28 -6.44
CA GLU A 35 7.32 10.18 -5.58
C GLU A 35 5.82 9.89 -5.70
N ALA A 36 5.00 10.80 -6.23
CA ALA A 36 3.58 10.59 -6.43
C ALA A 36 3.27 9.68 -7.63
N VAL A 37 4.20 9.57 -8.57
CA VAL A 37 4.08 8.74 -9.78
C VAL A 37 3.77 7.28 -9.45
N GLN A 38 4.43 6.73 -8.43
CA GLN A 38 4.25 5.34 -8.02
C GLN A 38 2.81 5.03 -7.53
N TYR A 39 2.03 6.05 -7.17
CA TYR A 39 0.66 5.89 -6.69
C TYR A 39 -0.40 6.17 -7.77
N LEU A 40 -0.05 6.76 -8.91
CA LEU A 40 -1.01 7.16 -9.95
C LEU A 40 -1.93 6.02 -10.37
N GLN A 41 -1.35 4.83 -10.59
CA GLN A 41 -2.10 3.66 -11.03
C GLN A 41 -2.99 3.04 -9.95
N TYR A 42 -2.72 3.35 -8.68
CA TYR A 42 -3.51 2.88 -7.53
C TYR A 42 -4.67 3.83 -7.23
N LEU A 43 -4.47 5.13 -7.48
CA LEU A 43 -5.43 6.18 -7.14
C LEU A 43 -6.31 6.61 -8.31
N ILE A 44 -5.90 6.37 -9.55
CA ILE A 44 -6.61 6.82 -10.74
C ILE A 44 -6.84 5.66 -11.71
N GLN A 45 -8.10 5.50 -12.15
CA GLN A 45 -8.48 4.61 -13.23
C GLN A 45 -8.81 5.41 -14.49
N ALA A 46 -8.20 5.04 -15.62
CA ALA A 46 -8.52 5.59 -16.93
C ALA A 46 -9.45 4.63 -17.69
N ARG A 47 -10.72 5.00 -17.85
CA ARG A 47 -11.72 4.20 -18.55
C ARG A 47 -12.06 4.83 -19.91
N PRO A 48 -12.08 4.06 -21.01
CA PRO A 48 -12.49 4.60 -22.30
C PRO A 48 -13.97 4.99 -22.24
N GLU A 49 -14.28 6.23 -22.58
CA GLU A 49 -15.66 6.76 -22.66
C GLU A 49 -16.14 6.86 -24.10
N ALA A 50 -15.23 7.14 -25.03
CA ALA A 50 -15.52 7.23 -26.45
C ALA A 50 -14.30 6.82 -27.28
N VAL A 51 -14.57 6.16 -28.40
CA VAL A 51 -13.58 5.84 -29.43
C VAL A 51 -14.14 6.36 -30.75
N GLU A 52 -13.46 7.34 -31.33
CA GLU A 52 -13.86 7.96 -32.60
C GLU A 52 -12.79 7.71 -33.66
N ARG A 53 -13.21 7.31 -34.85
CA ARG A 53 -12.32 7.16 -35.99
C ARG A 53 -12.20 8.49 -36.72
N GLN A 54 -10.98 9.02 -36.82
CA GLN A 54 -10.68 10.28 -37.49
C GLN A 54 -9.64 10.02 -38.60
N GLY A 55 -10.13 9.65 -39.79
CA GLY A 55 -9.28 9.28 -40.93
C GLY A 55 -8.44 8.02 -40.62
N PRO A 56 -7.10 8.06 -40.77
CA PRO A 56 -6.24 6.93 -40.42
C PRO A 56 -6.00 6.79 -38.91
N TYR A 57 -6.50 7.72 -38.09
CA TYR A 57 -6.26 7.75 -36.64
C TYR A 57 -7.52 7.34 -35.86
N LYS A 58 -7.30 6.86 -34.63
CA LYS A 58 -8.33 6.66 -33.62
C LYS A 58 -8.12 7.66 -32.49
N ARG A 59 -9.15 8.42 -32.16
CA ARG A 59 -9.18 9.28 -30.97
C ARG A 59 -9.91 8.52 -29.87
N VAL A 60 -9.22 8.29 -28.76
CA VAL A 60 -9.82 7.66 -27.58
C VAL A 60 -9.95 8.72 -26.49
N LYS A 61 -11.17 8.93 -26.00
CA LYS A 61 -11.43 9.76 -24.82
C LYS A 61 -11.42 8.86 -23.60
N PHE A 62 -10.59 9.20 -22.61
CA PHE A 62 -10.60 8.55 -21.31
C PHE A 62 -11.27 9.43 -20.27
N GLY A 63 -12.21 8.86 -19.52
CA GLY A 63 -12.63 9.39 -18.23
C GLY A 63 -11.60 9.00 -17.17
N MET A 64 -11.20 9.96 -16.35
CA MET A 64 -10.26 9.77 -15.25
C MET A 64 -11.05 9.71 -13.94
N TYR A 65 -11.05 8.55 -13.31
CA TYR A 65 -11.81 8.30 -12.09
C TYR A 65 -10.85 8.10 -10.92
N GLN A 66 -10.97 8.95 -9.91
CA GLN A 66 -10.22 8.76 -8.68
C GLN A 66 -10.85 7.62 -7.87
N ARG A 67 -10.04 6.64 -7.50
CA ARG A 67 -10.45 5.60 -6.57
C ARG A 67 -10.43 6.18 -5.16
N VAL A 68 -11.58 6.19 -4.51
CA VAL A 68 -11.65 6.45 -3.08
C VAL A 68 -11.14 5.20 -2.39
N SER A 69 -10.00 5.32 -1.70
CA SER A 69 -9.45 4.23 -0.90
C SER A 69 -9.71 4.51 0.57
N GLU A 70 -10.12 3.48 1.29
CA GLU A 70 -10.37 3.56 2.72
C GLU A 70 -9.04 3.67 3.48
N TYR A 71 -8.98 4.66 4.36
CA TYR A 71 -7.96 4.76 5.40
C TYR A 71 -8.62 4.51 6.74
N SER A 72 -8.37 3.33 7.30
CA SER A 72 -8.86 2.96 8.63
C SER A 72 -7.79 3.22 9.66
N THR A 73 -8.14 3.86 10.76
CA THR A 73 -7.23 4.11 11.89
C THR A 73 -7.93 3.78 13.20
N LYS A 74 -7.17 3.23 14.15
CA LYS A 74 -7.64 2.90 15.50
C LYS A 74 -6.81 3.68 16.50
N TYR A 75 -7.47 4.32 17.43
CA TYR A 75 -6.85 5.10 18.51
C TYR A 75 -7.14 4.46 19.87
N SER A 76 -6.22 4.68 20.81
CA SER A 76 -6.43 4.40 22.21
C SER A 76 -7.52 5.33 22.76
N PRO A 77 -8.60 4.82 23.36
CA PRO A 77 -9.61 5.68 23.97
C PRO A 77 -9.09 6.39 25.23
N VAL A 78 -8.03 5.87 25.85
CA VAL A 78 -7.43 6.42 27.08
C VAL A 78 -6.35 7.46 26.76
N THR A 79 -5.46 7.15 25.83
CA THR A 79 -4.26 7.98 25.55
C THR A 79 -4.40 8.83 24.29
N GLY A 80 -5.39 8.58 23.44
CA GLY A 80 -5.53 9.24 22.14
C GLY A 80 -4.48 8.82 21.11
N GLU A 81 -3.51 7.98 21.48
CA GLU A 81 -2.44 7.54 20.58
C GLU A 81 -2.95 6.60 19.50
N GLN A 82 -2.38 6.73 18.29
CA GLN A 82 -2.68 5.84 17.17
C GLN A 82 -2.12 4.44 17.44
N ARG A 83 -3.01 3.44 17.47
CA ARG A 83 -2.68 2.04 17.74
C ARG A 83 -2.61 1.20 16.48
N SER A 84 -3.37 1.54 15.45
CA SER A 84 -3.33 0.77 14.20
C SER A 84 -3.80 1.63 13.06
N TRP A 85 -3.35 1.31 11.86
CA TRP A 85 -3.94 1.85 10.65
C TRP A 85 -3.80 0.86 9.50
N LEU A 86 -4.65 1.04 8.51
CA LEU A 86 -4.66 0.30 7.25
C LEU A 86 -5.00 1.29 6.14
N PHE A 87 -4.21 1.27 5.08
CA PHE A 87 -4.51 1.99 3.86
C PHE A 87 -4.73 1.01 2.71
N ALA A 88 -6.00 0.82 2.37
CA ALA A 88 -6.42 -0.22 1.42
C ALA A 88 -5.87 0.00 -0.01
N ALA A 89 -5.48 1.22 -0.37
CA ALA A 89 -4.91 1.51 -1.69
C ALA A 89 -3.64 0.71 -1.99
N PHE A 90 -2.89 0.33 -0.95
CA PHE A 90 -1.56 -0.27 -1.08
C PHE A 90 -1.57 -1.78 -0.82
N THR A 91 -2.74 -2.39 -0.62
CA THR A 91 -2.87 -3.85 -0.41
C THR A 91 -2.86 -4.63 -1.73
N GLU A 92 -3.14 -3.97 -2.85
CA GLU A 92 -3.18 -4.60 -4.18
C GLU A 92 -1.79 -4.60 -4.83
N ARG A 93 -1.54 -5.57 -5.71
CA ARG A 93 -0.30 -5.66 -6.49
C ARG A 93 0.93 -5.61 -5.59
N CYS A 94 0.92 -6.38 -4.51
CA CYS A 94 2.10 -6.52 -3.68
C CYS A 94 3.12 -7.44 -4.39
N GLY A 95 4.36 -7.42 -3.92
CA GLY A 95 5.42 -8.18 -4.54
C GLY A 95 6.78 -7.93 -3.89
N ARG A 96 7.77 -8.73 -4.29
CA ARG A 96 9.15 -8.65 -3.79
C ARG A 96 10.00 -7.57 -4.49
N GLY A 97 9.47 -6.35 -4.63
CA GLY A 97 10.24 -5.23 -5.21
C GLY A 97 11.42 -4.79 -4.33
N LEU A 98 11.27 -4.88 -3.00
CA LEU A 98 12.33 -4.60 -2.02
C LEU A 98 13.01 -5.88 -1.54
N THR A 99 14.29 -5.80 -1.20
CA THR A 99 14.95 -6.85 -0.41
C THR A 99 14.37 -6.92 1.00
N LYS A 100 14.52 -8.06 1.70
CA LYS A 100 14.06 -8.20 3.11
C LYS A 100 14.64 -7.10 4.01
N ALA A 101 15.92 -6.76 3.84
CA ALA A 101 16.57 -5.70 4.62
C ALA A 101 15.93 -4.33 4.37
N GLN A 102 15.69 -3.96 3.11
CA GLN A 102 15.04 -2.69 2.77
C GLN A 102 13.60 -2.64 3.28
N ALA A 103 12.84 -3.73 3.12
CA ALA A 103 11.47 -3.82 3.61
C ALA A 103 11.40 -3.74 5.14
N LEU A 104 12.36 -4.34 5.84
CA LEU A 104 12.50 -4.21 7.29
C LEU A 104 12.78 -2.78 7.73
N GLU A 105 13.62 -2.03 7.00
CA GLU A 105 13.86 -0.61 7.32
C GLU A 105 12.60 0.25 7.10
N VAL A 106 11.82 -0.02 6.05
CA VAL A 106 10.51 0.61 5.86
C VAL A 106 9.58 0.28 7.02
N ALA A 107 9.56 -0.98 7.45
CA ALA A 107 8.72 -1.44 8.56
C ALA A 107 9.13 -0.79 9.89
N LYS A 108 10.43 -0.71 10.21
CA LYS A 108 10.95 -0.04 11.41
C LYS A 108 10.60 1.43 11.44
N LYS A 109 10.79 2.14 10.31
CA LYS A 109 10.45 3.56 10.20
C LYS A 109 8.95 3.81 10.46
N ALA A 110 8.10 2.89 9.99
CA ALA A 110 6.65 2.99 10.17
C ALA A 110 6.21 2.61 11.61
N ALA A 111 6.76 1.53 12.18
CA ALA A 111 6.41 1.03 13.50
C ALA A 111 6.95 1.87 14.66
N GLN A 112 8.16 2.41 14.51
CA GLN A 112 8.97 2.98 15.60
C GLN A 112 8.94 2.05 16.83
N PRO A 113 9.47 0.81 16.69
CA PRO A 113 9.42 -0.17 17.77
C PRO A 113 10.23 0.36 18.98
N PRO A 114 9.72 0.25 20.22
CA PRO A 114 10.47 0.64 21.41
C PRO A 114 11.66 -0.31 21.68
N GLU A 115 12.51 0.05 22.64
CA GLU A 115 13.74 -0.70 22.95
C GLU A 115 13.50 -2.11 23.50
N ASP A 116 12.37 -2.32 24.19
CA ASP A 116 11.90 -3.59 24.73
C ASP A 116 11.22 -4.49 23.67
N ALA A 117 11.25 -4.08 22.40
CA ALA A 117 10.68 -4.83 21.30
C ALA A 117 11.72 -5.74 20.62
N VAL A 118 11.43 -7.04 20.62
CA VAL A 118 12.27 -8.05 19.97
C VAL A 118 11.65 -8.46 18.63
N LEU A 119 12.43 -8.43 17.56
CA LEU A 119 11.98 -8.85 16.23
C LEU A 119 11.73 -10.36 16.21
N GLU A 120 10.48 -10.76 15.96
CA GLU A 120 10.04 -12.16 15.90
C GLU A 120 9.95 -12.67 14.45
N VAL A 121 9.45 -11.83 13.54
CA VAL A 121 9.24 -12.16 12.13
C VAL A 121 9.72 -11.01 11.25
N ALA A 122 10.39 -11.34 10.15
CA ALA A 122 10.79 -10.40 9.11
C ALA A 122 10.94 -11.15 7.78
N ASP A 123 9.81 -11.46 7.14
CA ASP A 123 9.79 -12.23 5.90
C ASP A 123 8.67 -11.83 4.94
N TYR A 124 8.79 -12.24 3.69
CA TYR A 124 7.70 -12.21 2.72
C TYR A 124 6.78 -13.40 2.93
N GLU A 125 5.50 -13.12 3.09
CA GLU A 125 4.43 -14.10 3.23
C GLU A 125 3.39 -13.88 2.12
N GLU A 126 2.75 -14.96 1.68
CA GLU A 126 1.61 -14.86 0.77
C GLU A 126 0.35 -14.55 1.59
N GLN A 127 -0.32 -13.43 1.28
CA GLN A 127 -1.58 -13.03 1.89
C GLN A 127 -2.58 -12.69 0.79
N ALA A 128 -3.70 -13.43 0.75
CA ALA A 128 -4.74 -13.27 -0.27
C ALA A 128 -4.21 -13.34 -1.72
N GLY A 129 -3.20 -14.17 -1.97
CA GLY A 129 -2.58 -14.35 -3.29
C GLY A 129 -1.54 -13.29 -3.67
N GLU A 130 -1.19 -12.39 -2.75
CA GLU A 130 -0.24 -11.31 -2.95
C GLU A 130 0.98 -11.51 -2.02
N GLU A 131 2.19 -11.25 -2.50
CA GLU A 131 3.40 -11.35 -1.67
C GLU A 131 3.63 -10.07 -0.86
N VAL A 132 3.45 -10.16 0.46
CA VAL A 132 3.54 -9.05 1.40
C VAL A 132 4.71 -9.27 2.34
N PHE A 133 5.50 -8.23 2.60
CA PHE A 133 6.51 -8.32 3.65
C PHE A 133 5.89 -8.05 5.02
N VAL A 134 6.07 -9.01 5.93
CA VAL A 134 5.56 -8.99 7.30
C VAL A 134 6.74 -8.79 8.25
N ALA A 135 6.69 -7.73 9.04
CA ALA A 135 7.58 -7.53 10.17
C ALA A 135 6.77 -7.55 11.46
N ARG A 136 7.20 -8.35 12.43
CA ARG A 136 6.54 -8.47 13.74
C ARG A 136 7.55 -8.38 14.86
N TRP A 137 7.26 -7.54 15.83
CA TRP A 137 7.99 -7.43 17.09
C TRP A 137 7.12 -7.89 18.25
N GLY A 138 7.70 -8.68 19.14
CA GLY A 138 7.12 -9.07 20.42
C GLY A 138 7.67 -8.22 21.55
N HIS A 139 6.88 -8.05 22.60
CA HIS A 139 7.26 -7.27 23.79
C HIS A 139 7.97 -8.15 24.81
N VAL A 140 9.17 -7.74 25.26
CA VAL A 140 9.95 -8.47 26.26
C VAL A 140 10.38 -7.52 27.37
N VAL A 141 9.97 -7.81 28.62
CA VAL A 141 10.34 -7.06 29.82
C VAL A 141 11.15 -7.97 30.73
N ASN A 142 12.36 -7.57 31.10
CA ASN A 142 13.26 -8.35 31.96
C ASN A 142 13.47 -9.80 31.48
N GLY A 143 13.57 -9.98 30.15
CA GLY A 143 13.74 -11.30 29.52
C GLY A 143 12.46 -12.15 29.43
N ILE A 144 11.33 -11.66 29.93
CA ILE A 144 10.04 -12.35 29.89
C ILE A 144 9.19 -11.75 28.77
N LYS A 145 8.67 -12.61 27.90
CA LYS A 145 7.73 -12.21 26.84
C LYS A 145 6.40 -11.81 27.45
N VAL A 146 5.94 -10.60 27.13
CA VAL A 146 4.59 -10.13 27.49
C VAL A 146 3.60 -10.72 26.49
N GLU A 147 2.68 -11.54 26.98
CA GLU A 147 1.73 -12.21 26.11
C GLU A 147 0.82 -11.21 25.38
N ARG A 148 0.52 -11.53 24.11
CA ARG A 148 -0.41 -10.77 23.24
C ARG A 148 0.04 -9.35 22.88
N ASP A 149 1.14 -8.87 23.44
CA ASP A 149 1.75 -7.61 23.02
C ASP A 149 2.60 -7.83 21.77
N TYR A 150 2.33 -7.03 20.75
CA TYR A 150 3.06 -7.07 19.49
C TYR A 150 2.91 -5.76 18.72
N ILE A 151 3.88 -5.53 17.84
CA ILE A 151 3.77 -4.58 16.73
C ILE A 151 3.93 -5.40 15.46
N GLN A 152 2.97 -5.31 14.54
CA GLN A 152 3.06 -5.92 13.23
C GLN A 152 2.90 -4.86 12.16
N VAL A 153 3.76 -4.90 11.16
CA VAL A 153 3.73 -4.02 10.00
C VAL A 153 3.67 -4.87 8.74
N LEU A 154 2.78 -4.48 7.82
CA LEU A 154 2.69 -5.04 6.48
C LEU A 154 3.23 -4.02 5.49
N VAL A 155 4.16 -4.47 4.65
CA VAL A 155 4.85 -3.65 3.64
C VAL A 155 4.58 -4.21 2.26
N ASN A 156 4.11 -3.33 1.36
CA ASN A 156 4.06 -3.62 -0.06
C ASN A 156 5.48 -3.43 -0.60
N GLY A 157 6.18 -4.54 -0.84
CA GLY A 157 7.55 -4.52 -1.33
C GLY A 157 7.67 -3.97 -2.76
N ALA A 158 6.63 -4.04 -3.59
CA ALA A 158 6.64 -3.46 -4.93
C ALA A 158 6.58 -1.92 -4.87
N LEU A 159 5.80 -1.37 -3.94
CA LEU A 159 5.68 0.09 -3.74
C LEU A 159 6.71 0.67 -2.76
N GLY A 160 7.40 -0.17 -1.99
CA GLY A 160 8.31 0.26 -0.94
C GLY A 160 7.64 1.08 0.17
N ARG A 161 6.42 0.70 0.55
CA ARG A 161 5.60 1.40 1.56
C ARG A 161 4.93 0.43 2.52
N ALA A 162 4.91 0.80 3.79
CA ALA A 162 4.01 0.18 4.75
C ALA A 162 2.56 0.55 4.40
N PHE A 163 1.66 -0.42 4.46
CA PHE A 163 0.23 -0.19 4.24
C PHE A 163 -0.64 -0.58 5.42
N ALA A 164 -0.10 -1.31 6.39
CA ALA A 164 -0.79 -1.58 7.64
C ALA A 164 0.17 -1.58 8.82
N ILE A 165 -0.33 -1.09 9.96
CA ILE A 165 0.28 -1.28 11.27
C ILE A 165 -0.78 -1.78 12.24
N HIS A 166 -0.44 -2.83 12.98
CA HIS A 166 -1.20 -3.34 14.11
C HIS A 166 -0.32 -3.28 15.35
N ARG A 167 -0.62 -2.37 16.28
CA ARG A 167 0.12 -2.22 17.54
C ARG A 167 -0.81 -2.46 18.72
N ARG A 168 -0.49 -3.52 19.45
CA ARG A 168 -1.03 -3.83 20.77
C ARG A 168 0.15 -3.84 21.73
N TRP A 169 0.30 -2.77 22.50
CA TRP A 169 1.45 -2.56 23.38
C TRP A 169 0.97 -1.91 24.66
N HIS A 170 1.23 -2.54 25.79
CA HIS A 170 0.85 -2.01 27.09
C HIS A 170 2.09 -1.68 27.90
N THR A 171 1.99 -0.68 28.77
CA THR A 171 3.01 -0.45 29.79
C THR A 171 2.88 -1.53 30.85
N VAL A 172 3.94 -2.27 31.11
CA VAL A 172 3.98 -3.26 32.19
C VAL A 172 4.41 -2.56 33.47
N ASP A 173 3.63 -2.74 34.54
CA ASP A 173 4.04 -2.30 35.86
C ASP A 173 5.01 -3.31 36.45
N GLU A 174 6.30 -2.97 36.48
CA GLU A 174 7.36 -3.85 36.97
C GLU A 174 7.28 -4.13 38.49
N LYS A 175 6.48 -3.34 39.22
CA LYS A 175 6.21 -3.51 40.64
C LYS A 175 4.71 -3.62 40.86
N PRO A 176 4.09 -4.78 40.62
CA PRO A 176 2.67 -4.94 40.89
C PRO A 176 2.39 -4.58 42.34
N SER A 177 1.70 -3.47 42.58
CA SER A 177 1.22 -3.16 43.92
C SER A 177 0.16 -4.20 44.25
N TRP A 178 0.49 -5.15 45.13
CA TRP A 178 -0.51 -6.04 45.71
C TRP A 178 -1.57 -5.17 46.39
N ARG A 179 -2.76 -5.09 45.79
CA ARG A 179 -3.97 -4.51 46.37
C ARG A 179 -4.99 -5.60 46.52
#